data_AF-A0A2M6ZFG6-F1
#
_entry.id   AF-A0A2M6ZFG6-F1
#
_cell.length_a   1.000
_cell.length_b   1.000
_cell.length_c   1.000
_cell.angle_alpha   90.00
_cell.angle_beta   90.00
_cell.angle_gamma   90.00
#
_symmetry.space_group_name_H-M   'P 1'
#
loop_
_entity.id
_entity.type
_entity.pdbx_description
1 polymer ?
#
loop_
_entity_poly.entity_id
_entity_poly.type
_entity_poly.pdbx_seq_one_letter_code
_entity_poly.pdbx_strand_id
1 'polypeptide(L)'
;MILDKIVENKKREVDENSKFYKELAGKIKNVSPKAQQSLPLQTHSFLSAISIPGKINLIAEIKRFSPTNPKPIKEFDPVEIARVYESSGVCAISVLTDRDYFGGSFEILASVKNRTEVPILCKDFIIDELQIYAARYYGADAVLLITRILKDKDLKRFVKLSDSLGMNSLV
;
A
#
# COMPACT_ATOMS: atom_id res chain seq x y z
N MET A 1 21.57 -8.80 -6.04
CA MET A 1 20.60 -8.35 -7.07
C MET A 1 19.98 -7.02 -6.64
N ILE A 2 19.25 -6.32 -7.51
CA ILE A 2 18.60 -5.05 -7.14
C ILE A 2 17.61 -5.22 -5.99
N LEU A 3 16.86 -6.33 -5.98
CA LEU A 3 15.91 -6.66 -4.92
C LEU A 3 16.56 -6.71 -3.53
N ASP A 4 17.73 -7.35 -3.42
CA ASP A 4 18.45 -7.46 -2.15
C ASP A 4 18.86 -6.07 -1.61
N LYS A 5 19.27 -5.16 -2.51
CA LYS A 5 19.62 -3.78 -2.15
C LYS A 5 18.39 -3.01 -1.63
N ILE A 6 17.24 -3.19 -2.27
CA ILE A 6 15.98 -2.58 -1.86
C ILE A 6 15.58 -3.08 -0.48
N VAL A 7 15.59 -4.40 -0.27
CA VAL A 7 15.22 -5.01 1.02
C VAL A 7 16.16 -4.58 2.14
N GLU A 8 17.46 -4.54 1.87
CA GLU A 8 18.45 -4.08 2.87
C GLU A 8 18.28 -2.60 3.21
N ASN A 9 17.94 -1.77 2.22
CA ASN A 9 17.57 -0.38 2.48
C ASN A 9 16.30 -0.27 3.31
N LYS A 10 15.30 -1.10 3.00
CA LYS A 10 14.03 -1.08 3.71
C LYS A 10 14.18 -1.47 5.18
N LYS A 11 15.08 -2.41 5.52
CA LYS A 11 15.40 -2.72 6.92
C LYS A 11 15.90 -1.49 7.67
N ARG A 12 16.83 -0.73 7.07
CA ARG A 12 17.34 0.52 7.66
C ARG A 12 16.23 1.55 7.80
N GLU A 13 15.44 1.76 6.75
CA GLU A 13 14.30 2.69 6.77
C GLU A 13 13.33 2.38 7.91
N VAL A 14 12.94 1.11 8.08
CA VAL A 14 12.02 0.68 9.13
C VAL A 14 12.63 0.86 10.52
N ASP A 15 13.93 0.57 10.69
CA ASP A 15 14.62 0.74 11.96
C ASP A 15 14.76 2.22 12.37
N GLU A 16 15.24 3.06 11.43
CA GLU A 16 15.39 4.51 11.59
C GLU A 16 14.06 5.20 11.91
N ASN A 17 12.96 4.74 11.28
CA ASN A 17 11.62 5.28 11.48
C ASN A 17 10.79 4.46 12.48
N SER A 18 11.40 3.55 13.25
CA SER A 18 10.68 2.59 14.09
C SER A 18 9.78 3.26 15.14
N LYS A 19 10.20 4.40 15.71
CA LYS A 19 9.39 5.19 16.65
C LYS A 19 8.10 5.70 16.00
N PHE A 20 8.23 6.28 14.80
CA PHE A 20 7.10 6.79 14.03
C PHE A 20 6.12 5.66 13.67
N TYR A 21 6.63 4.56 13.13
CA TYR A 21 5.81 3.41 12.80
C TYR A 21 5.10 2.81 14.03
N LYS A 22 5.77 2.72 15.18
CA LYS A 22 5.16 2.25 16.43
C LYS A 22 4.03 3.17 16.91
N GLU A 23 4.18 4.48 16.73
CA GLU A 23 3.12 5.44 17.04
C GLU A 23 1.89 5.20 16.16
N LEU A 24 2.08 5.03 14.84
CA LEU A 24 0.98 4.70 13.92
C LEU A 24 0.32 3.37 14.28
N ALA A 25 1.12 2.34 14.60
CA ALA A 25 0.60 1.06 15.05
C ALA A 25 -0.20 1.19 16.35
N GLY A 26 0.25 2.00 17.31
CA GLY A 26 -0.49 2.31 18.53
C GLY A 26 -1.83 2.98 18.24
N LYS A 27 -1.86 3.94 17.31
CA LYS A 27 -3.10 4.60 16.86
C LYS A 27 -4.10 3.60 16.29
N ILE A 28 -3.66 2.63 15.49
CA ILE A 28 -4.54 1.59 14.91
C ILE A 28 -4.99 0.56 15.96
N LYS A 29 -4.07 0.07 16.80
CA LYS A 29 -4.36 -0.96 17.83
C LYS A 29 -5.32 -0.47 18.91
N ASN A 30 -5.28 0.81 19.25
CA ASN A 30 -6.12 1.40 20.30
C ASN A 30 -7.53 1.77 19.82
N VAL A 31 -7.84 1.59 18.54
CA VAL A 31 -9.20 1.79 18.02
C VAL A 31 -10.06 0.59 18.38
N SER A 32 -11.14 0.81 19.13
CA SER A 32 -12.11 -0.25 19.42
C SER A 32 -12.67 -0.87 18.12
N PRO A 33 -13.09 -2.14 18.11
CA PRO A 33 -13.67 -2.77 16.91
C PRO A 33 -14.85 -2.01 16.31
N LYS A 34 -15.64 -1.31 17.13
CA LYS A 34 -16.72 -0.42 16.68
C LYS A 34 -16.20 0.88 16.04
N ALA A 35 -15.06 1.37 16.51
CA ALA A 35 -14.42 2.58 16.00
C ALA A 35 -13.48 2.31 14.80
N GLN A 36 -13.18 1.05 14.45
CA GLN A 36 -12.43 0.71 13.25
C GLN A 36 -13.17 1.14 11.97
N GLN A 37 -14.50 1.23 12.02
CA GLN A 37 -15.35 1.83 10.97
C GLN A 37 -15.22 3.36 10.90
N SER A 38 -14.72 4.00 11.97
CA SER A 38 -14.45 5.43 12.07
C SER A 38 -12.95 5.78 12.01
N LEU A 39 -12.11 4.82 11.59
CA LEU A 39 -10.76 5.17 11.12
C LEU A 39 -10.89 6.19 9.99
N PRO A 40 -9.96 7.15 9.86
CA PRO A 40 -10.13 8.32 9.00
C PRO A 40 -10.45 7.98 7.54
N LEU A 41 -10.12 6.77 7.09
CA LEU A 41 -10.40 6.28 5.74
C LEU A 41 -11.05 4.89 5.80
N GLN A 42 -12.27 4.81 5.26
CA GLN A 42 -13.02 3.55 5.12
C GLN A 42 -12.28 2.58 4.19
N THR A 43 -12.29 1.29 4.54
CA THR A 43 -11.79 0.24 3.67
C THR A 43 -12.86 -0.20 2.67
N HIS A 44 -12.54 -0.21 1.39
CA HIS A 44 -13.32 -0.87 0.36
C HIS A 44 -12.93 -2.34 0.27
N SER A 45 -13.84 -3.18 -0.24
CA SER A 45 -13.51 -4.58 -0.52
C SER A 45 -12.64 -4.69 -1.77
N PHE A 46 -11.31 -4.62 -1.59
CA PHE A 46 -10.32 -4.74 -2.67
C PHE A 46 -10.51 -6.03 -3.47
N LEU A 47 -10.63 -7.18 -2.79
CA LEU A 47 -10.83 -8.47 -3.44
C LEU A 47 -12.09 -8.51 -4.33
N SER A 48 -13.21 -7.96 -3.84
CA SER A 48 -14.46 -7.93 -4.60
C SER A 48 -14.34 -7.07 -5.85
N ALA A 49 -13.65 -5.92 -5.74
CA ALA A 49 -13.43 -5.03 -6.87
C ALA A 49 -12.59 -5.67 -7.99
N ILE A 50 -11.57 -6.45 -7.64
CA ILE A 50 -10.68 -7.07 -8.63
C ILE A 50 -11.16 -8.44 -9.14
N SER A 51 -12.30 -8.94 -8.67
CA SER A 51 -12.80 -10.29 -8.96
C SER A 51 -14.11 -10.31 -9.74
N ILE A 52 -14.39 -9.27 -10.54
CA ILE A 52 -15.62 -9.19 -11.33
C ILE A 52 -15.55 -10.21 -12.48
N PRO A 53 -16.47 -11.20 -12.53
CA PRO A 53 -16.46 -12.21 -13.59
C PRO A 53 -16.75 -11.62 -14.97
N GLY A 54 -16.16 -12.22 -16.02
CA GLY A 54 -16.42 -11.82 -17.41
C GLY A 54 -15.86 -10.46 -17.82
N LYS A 55 -15.00 -9.84 -16.99
CA LYS A 55 -14.31 -8.58 -17.28
C LYS A 55 -12.81 -8.70 -17.06
N ILE A 56 -12.04 -7.87 -17.76
CA ILE A 56 -10.65 -7.62 -17.41
C ILE A 56 -10.66 -6.66 -16.23
N ASN A 57 -10.18 -7.12 -15.08
CA ASN A 57 -10.05 -6.31 -13.87
C ASN A 57 -8.67 -5.66 -13.85
N LEU A 58 -8.60 -4.37 -14.18
CA LEU A 58 -7.35 -3.62 -14.28
C LEU A 58 -7.03 -2.88 -12.97
N ILE A 59 -5.87 -3.19 -12.39
CA ILE A 59 -5.24 -2.41 -11.32
C ILE A 59 -4.21 -1.47 -11.96
N ALA A 60 -4.47 -0.16 -11.96
CA ALA A 60 -3.54 0.82 -12.53
C ALA A 60 -2.53 1.31 -11.51
N GLU A 61 -1.26 1.47 -11.89
CA GLU A 61 -0.17 1.80 -10.96
C GLU A 61 0.28 3.25 -11.10
N ILE A 62 0.31 3.98 -9.97
CA ILE A 62 0.89 5.31 -9.86
C ILE A 62 2.34 5.17 -9.38
N LYS A 63 3.28 5.50 -10.28
CA LYS A 63 4.72 5.35 -10.08
C LYS A 63 5.48 6.50 -10.70
N ARG A 64 6.40 7.12 -9.94
CA ARG A 64 7.16 8.29 -10.40
C ARG A 64 8.41 7.94 -11.19
N PHE A 65 9.14 6.91 -10.75
CA PHE A 65 10.27 6.29 -11.45
C PHE A 65 10.45 4.84 -11.01
N SER A 66 11.45 4.14 -11.54
CA SER A 66 11.81 2.79 -11.10
C SER A 66 13.31 2.54 -11.28
N PRO A 67 13.90 1.52 -10.65
CA PRO A 67 15.31 1.18 -10.87
C PRO A 67 15.65 0.87 -12.34
N THR A 68 14.68 0.35 -13.10
CA THR A 68 14.82 0.04 -14.53
C THR A 68 14.59 1.24 -15.44
N ASN A 69 13.87 2.25 -14.96
CA ASN A 69 13.65 3.51 -15.65
C ASN A 69 13.78 4.66 -14.64
N PRO A 70 15.01 5.12 -14.36
CA PRO A 70 15.30 6.01 -13.24
C PRO A 70 14.91 7.46 -13.53
N LYS A 71 14.57 7.81 -14.78
CA LYS A 71 14.18 9.17 -15.14
C LYS A 71 12.79 9.47 -14.55
N PRO A 72 12.67 10.41 -13.59
CA PRO A 72 11.39 10.73 -12.99
C PRO A 72 10.46 11.40 -14.01
N ILE A 73 9.17 11.10 -13.89
CA ILE A 73 8.13 11.87 -14.55
C ILE A 73 8.20 13.30 -13.98
N LYS A 74 8.41 14.29 -14.86
CA LYS A 74 8.61 15.70 -14.46
C LYS A 74 7.34 16.31 -13.88
N GLU A 75 6.23 16.12 -14.57
CA GLU A 75 4.90 16.56 -14.16
C GLU A 75 4.19 15.37 -13.52
N PHE A 76 4.39 15.20 -12.22
CA PHE A 76 3.84 14.08 -11.46
C PHE A 76 2.85 14.60 -10.42
N ASP A 77 1.59 14.64 -10.81
CA ASP A 77 0.46 14.83 -9.89
C ASP A 77 -0.24 13.48 -9.67
N PRO A 78 0.01 12.79 -8.55
CA PRO A 78 -0.58 11.49 -8.31
C PRO A 78 -2.11 11.55 -8.16
N VAL A 79 -2.68 12.66 -7.71
CA VAL A 79 -4.13 12.81 -7.55
C VAL A 79 -4.79 12.96 -8.92
N GLU A 80 -4.21 13.78 -9.80
CA GLU A 80 -4.73 13.94 -11.16
C GLU A 80 -4.62 12.62 -11.94
N ILE A 81 -3.50 11.91 -11.84
CA ILE A 81 -3.32 10.58 -12.44
C ILE A 81 -4.37 9.61 -11.91
N ALA A 82 -4.62 9.60 -10.59
CA ALA A 82 -5.62 8.73 -9.98
C ALA A 82 -7.03 8.98 -10.50
N ARG A 83 -7.44 10.26 -10.67
CA ARG A 83 -8.73 10.63 -11.26
C ARG A 83 -8.88 10.19 -12.70
N VAL A 84 -7.80 10.31 -13.49
CA VAL A 84 -7.79 9.79 -14.87
C VAL A 84 -7.97 8.27 -14.87
N TYR A 85 -7.30 7.55 -13.98
CA TYR A 85 -7.48 6.10 -13.86
C TYR A 85 -8.89 5.72 -13.44
N GLU A 86 -9.42 6.36 -12.40
CA GLU A 86 -10.79 6.12 -11.92
C GLU A 86 -11.83 6.38 -13.00
N SER A 87 -11.75 7.52 -13.69
CA SER A 87 -12.66 7.84 -14.81
C SER A 87 -12.50 6.90 -16.02
N SER A 88 -11.34 6.24 -16.14
CA SER A 88 -11.09 5.21 -17.16
C SER A 88 -11.63 3.82 -16.76
N GLY A 89 -12.24 3.68 -15.58
CA GLY A 89 -12.93 2.45 -15.15
C GLY A 89 -12.01 1.37 -14.60
N VAL A 90 -10.85 1.74 -14.02
CA VAL A 90 -9.99 0.78 -13.30
C VAL A 90 -10.71 0.23 -12.08
N CYS A 91 -10.43 -1.03 -11.71
CA CYS A 91 -11.07 -1.62 -10.53
C CYS A 91 -10.33 -1.33 -9.22
N ALA A 92 -9.05 -0.93 -9.29
CA ALA A 92 -8.26 -0.49 -8.16
C ALA A 92 -7.05 0.32 -8.64
N ILE A 93 -6.43 1.06 -7.71
CA ILE A 93 -5.20 1.81 -7.96
C ILE A 93 -4.09 1.28 -7.05
N SER A 94 -2.94 0.97 -7.63
CA SER A 94 -1.71 0.62 -6.91
C SER A 94 -0.86 1.87 -6.74
N VAL A 95 -0.52 2.22 -5.51
CA VAL A 95 0.33 3.38 -5.20
C VAL A 95 1.66 2.91 -4.63
N LEU A 96 2.76 3.29 -5.29
CA LEU A 96 4.10 3.06 -4.76
C LEU A 96 4.32 3.94 -3.52
N THR A 97 4.75 3.32 -2.43
CA THR A 97 5.10 4.04 -1.18
C THR A 97 6.60 4.02 -0.88
N ASP A 98 7.38 3.21 -1.61
CA ASP A 98 8.84 3.23 -1.53
C ASP A 98 9.41 4.52 -2.13
N ARG A 99 10.12 5.29 -1.30
CA ARG A 99 10.66 6.60 -1.65
C ARG A 99 11.89 6.51 -2.53
N ASP A 100 12.86 5.69 -2.15
CA ASP A 100 14.21 5.74 -2.72
C ASP A 100 14.29 5.12 -4.11
N TYR A 101 13.50 4.08 -4.39
CA TYR A 101 13.57 3.34 -5.65
C TYR A 101 12.41 3.65 -6.59
N PHE A 102 11.31 4.22 -6.07
CA PHE A 102 10.10 4.48 -6.86
C PHE A 102 9.54 5.90 -6.75
N GLY A 103 10.08 6.73 -5.84
CA GLY A 103 9.63 8.11 -5.63
C GLY A 103 8.24 8.21 -5.01
N GLY A 104 7.82 7.17 -4.31
CA GLY A 104 6.54 7.07 -3.61
C GLY A 104 6.58 7.63 -2.19
N SER A 105 5.42 7.64 -1.53
CA SER A 105 5.30 7.83 -0.08
C SER A 105 3.91 7.43 0.42
N PHE A 106 3.77 7.21 1.73
CA PHE A 106 2.46 6.96 2.34
C PHE A 106 1.52 8.18 2.24
N GLU A 107 2.06 9.40 2.22
CA GLU A 107 1.29 10.63 2.01
C GLU A 107 0.70 10.69 0.60
N ILE A 108 1.43 10.20 -0.41
CA ILE A 108 0.90 10.06 -1.77
C ILE A 108 -0.28 9.06 -1.75
N LEU A 109 -0.12 7.92 -1.09
CA LEU A 109 -1.19 6.93 -0.94
C LEU A 109 -2.44 7.55 -0.30
N ALA A 110 -2.29 8.25 0.83
CA ALA A 110 -3.42 8.92 1.47
C ALA A 110 -4.02 10.03 0.60
N SER A 111 -3.21 10.78 -0.15
CA SER A 111 -3.71 11.82 -1.04
C SER A 111 -4.57 11.24 -2.16
N VAL A 112 -4.15 10.12 -2.73
CA VAL A 112 -4.92 9.36 -3.73
C VAL A 112 -6.21 8.81 -3.10
N LYS A 113 -6.11 8.11 -1.97
CA LYS A 113 -7.26 7.54 -1.25
C LYS A 113 -8.32 8.58 -0.89
N ASN A 114 -7.91 9.81 -0.54
CA ASN A 114 -8.82 10.91 -0.22
C ASN A 114 -9.52 11.55 -1.43
N ARG A 115 -9.22 11.10 -2.65
CA ARG A 115 -9.64 11.74 -3.91
C ARG A 115 -10.20 10.77 -4.93
N THR A 116 -10.28 9.49 -4.59
CA THR A 116 -10.87 8.42 -5.41
C THR A 116 -11.70 7.48 -4.54
N GLU A 117 -12.71 6.86 -5.14
CA GLU A 117 -13.60 5.87 -4.52
C GLU A 117 -13.16 4.42 -4.82
N VAL A 118 -12.24 4.22 -5.77
CA VAL A 118 -11.68 2.88 -6.06
C VAL A 118 -10.71 2.42 -4.96
N PRO A 119 -10.65 1.10 -4.68
CA PRO A 119 -9.72 0.54 -3.72
C PRO A 119 -8.25 0.84 -4.02
N ILE A 120 -7.46 1.08 -2.97
CA ILE A 120 -6.04 1.42 -3.06
C ILE A 120 -5.15 0.28 -2.53
N LEU A 121 -4.25 -0.21 -3.37
CA LEU A 121 -3.17 -1.13 -3.01
C LEU A 121 -1.92 -0.35 -2.59
N CYS A 122 -1.44 -0.60 -1.37
CA CYS A 122 -0.12 -0.18 -0.91
C CYS A 122 0.95 -1.05 -1.55
N LYS A 123 1.68 -0.48 -2.53
CA LYS A 123 2.75 -1.16 -3.26
C LYS A 123 4.10 -0.80 -2.63
N ASP A 124 4.57 -1.66 -1.73
CA ASP A 124 5.86 -1.52 -1.05
C ASP A 124 6.54 -2.89 -0.85
N PHE A 125 7.79 -2.86 -0.39
CA PHE A 125 8.52 -4.01 0.11
C PHE A 125 8.22 -4.18 1.60
N ILE A 126 7.11 -4.84 1.91
CA ILE A 126 6.72 -5.10 3.31
C ILE A 126 7.59 -6.21 3.89
N ILE A 127 8.34 -5.88 4.94
CA ILE A 127 9.21 -6.79 5.69
C ILE A 127 8.91 -6.81 7.19
N ASP A 128 8.11 -5.84 7.67
CA ASP A 128 7.72 -5.71 9.07
C ASP A 128 6.22 -5.41 9.21
N GLU A 129 5.58 -5.89 10.29
CA GLU A 129 4.17 -5.63 10.59
C GLU A 129 3.86 -4.13 10.78
N LEU A 130 4.86 -3.36 11.23
CA LEU A 130 4.79 -1.92 11.37
C LEU A 130 4.41 -1.21 10.07
N GLN A 131 4.89 -1.69 8.93
CA GLN A 131 4.53 -1.16 7.61
C GLN A 131 3.07 -1.45 7.26
N ILE A 132 2.51 -2.58 7.71
CA ILE A 132 1.10 -2.95 7.48
C ILE A 132 0.18 -2.02 8.28
N TYR A 133 0.54 -1.73 9.54
CA TYR A 133 -0.20 -0.73 10.33
C TYR A 133 -0.13 0.66 9.70
N ALA A 134 1.03 1.06 9.17
CA ALA A 134 1.16 2.33 8.45
C ALA A 134 0.28 2.34 7.18
N ALA A 135 0.34 1.30 6.35
CA ALA A 135 -0.51 1.19 5.18
C ALA A 135 -1.99 1.37 5.55
N ARG A 136 -2.45 0.69 6.62
CA ARG A 136 -3.83 0.85 7.11
C ARG A 136 -4.12 2.28 7.57
N TYR A 137 -3.21 2.89 8.32
CA TYR A 137 -3.35 4.26 8.83
C TYR A 137 -3.51 5.28 7.71
N TYR A 138 -2.75 5.14 6.62
CA TYR A 138 -2.83 6.00 5.45
C TYR A 138 -3.95 5.59 4.48
N GLY A 139 -4.76 4.58 4.81
CA GLY A 139 -6.00 4.26 4.12
C GLY A 139 -5.89 3.21 3.01
N ALA A 140 -4.84 2.39 3.01
CA ALA A 140 -4.75 1.27 2.09
C ALA A 140 -5.91 0.27 2.30
N ASP A 141 -6.40 -0.27 1.20
CA ASP A 141 -7.42 -1.33 1.15
C ASP A 141 -6.76 -2.72 0.97
N ALA A 142 -5.55 -2.74 0.42
CA ALA A 142 -4.73 -3.93 0.33
C ALA A 142 -3.23 -3.60 0.45
N VAL A 143 -2.43 -4.63 0.74
CA VAL A 143 -0.97 -4.57 0.78
C VAL A 143 -0.33 -5.62 -0.12
N LEU A 144 0.83 -5.31 -0.72
CA LEU A 144 1.65 -6.29 -1.44
C LEU A 144 2.53 -7.08 -0.46
N LEU A 145 2.52 -8.42 -0.56
CA LEU A 145 3.41 -9.31 0.19
C LEU A 145 4.22 -10.17 -0.79
N ILE A 146 5.54 -10.01 -0.82
CA ILE A 146 6.38 -10.68 -1.82
C ILE A 146 6.99 -11.96 -1.25
N THR A 147 6.61 -13.11 -1.79
CA THR A 147 7.11 -14.44 -1.35
C THR A 147 8.62 -14.58 -1.40
N ARG A 148 9.30 -13.89 -2.33
CA ARG A 148 10.77 -13.92 -2.47
C ARG A 148 11.52 -13.22 -1.33
N ILE A 149 10.90 -12.29 -0.60
CA ILE A 149 11.56 -11.52 0.48
C ILE A 149 11.04 -11.90 1.87
N LEU A 150 9.95 -12.68 1.93
CA LEU A 150 9.30 -13.10 3.17
C LEU A 150 9.49 -14.60 3.40
N LYS A 151 9.72 -14.98 4.66
CA LYS A 151 9.65 -16.38 5.08
C LYS A 151 8.18 -16.78 5.21
N ASP A 152 7.85 -18.07 5.02
CA ASP A 152 6.49 -18.59 5.14
C ASP A 152 5.79 -18.20 6.45
N LYS A 153 6.53 -18.19 7.56
CA LYS A 153 6.01 -17.77 8.87
C LYS A 153 5.57 -16.30 8.86
N ASP A 154 6.38 -15.43 8.27
CA ASP A 154 6.10 -14.00 8.19
C ASP A 154 4.98 -13.72 7.19
N LEU A 155 4.99 -14.38 6.03
CA LEU A 155 3.91 -14.28 5.04
C LEU A 155 2.55 -14.64 5.66
N LYS A 156 2.44 -15.79 6.34
CA LYS A 156 1.21 -16.22 7.01
C LYS A 156 0.77 -15.23 8.10
N ARG A 157 1.72 -14.67 8.85
CA ARG A 157 1.45 -13.67 9.88
C ARG A 157 0.94 -12.36 9.26
N PHE A 158 1.55 -11.91 8.18
CA PHE A 158 1.21 -10.66 7.50
C PHE A 158 -0.13 -10.71 6.77
N VAL A 159 -0.48 -11.85 6.17
CA VAL A 159 -1.83 -12.09 5.63
C VAL A 159 -2.86 -11.97 6.74
N LYS A 160 -2.69 -12.72 7.85
CA LYS A 160 -3.61 -12.68 8.99
C LYS A 160 -3.74 -11.28 9.60
N LEU A 161 -2.63 -10.55 9.69
CA LEU A 161 -2.64 -9.18 10.19
C LEU A 161 -3.44 -8.27 9.25
N SER A 162 -3.19 -8.34 7.94
CA SER A 162 -3.93 -7.55 6.94
C SER A 162 -5.43 -7.81 7.03
N ASP A 163 -5.84 -9.08 7.09
CA ASP A 163 -7.24 -9.49 7.24
C ASP A 163 -7.85 -8.92 8.55
N SER A 164 -7.12 -9.00 9.67
CA SER A 164 -7.57 -8.48 10.96
C SER A 164 -7.74 -6.95 10.99
N LEU A 165 -7.09 -6.25 10.07
CA LEU A 165 -7.20 -4.80 9.89
C LEU A 165 -8.24 -4.40 8.85
N GLY A 166 -8.95 -5.37 8.27
CA GLY A 166 -9.95 -5.16 7.21
C GLY A 166 -9.33 -4.81 5.86
N MET A 167 -8.07 -5.19 5.63
CA MET A 167 -7.39 -5.07 4.33
C MET A 167 -7.23 -6.45 3.69
N ASN A 168 -7.01 -6.48 2.37
CA ASN A 168 -6.58 -7.69 1.68
C ASN A 168 -5.05 -7.73 1.47
N SER A 169 -4.53 -8.91 1.12
CA SER A 169 -3.14 -9.07 0.70
C SER A 169 -3.07 -9.56 -0.75
N LEU A 170 -2.26 -8.88 -1.57
CA LEU A 170 -1.84 -9.38 -2.88
C LEU A 170 -0.49 -10.06 -2.69
N VAL A 171 -0.42 -11.37 -2.98
CA VAL A 171 0.77 -12.22 -2.76
C VAL A 171 1.42 -12.61 -4.08
#